data_AF-A0A6P8V9S3-F1
#
_entry.id   AF-A0A6P8V9S3-F1
#
_cell.length_a   1.000
_cell.length_b   1.000
_cell.length_c   1.000
_cell.angle_alpha   90.00
_cell.angle_beta   90.00
_cell.angle_gamma   90.00
#
_symmetry.space_group_name_H-M   'P 1'
#
loop_
_entity.id
_entity.type
_entity.pdbx_description
1 polymer ?
#
loop_
_entity_poly.entity_id
_entity_poly.type
_entity_poly.pdbx_seq_one_letter_code
_entity_poly.pdbx_strand_id
1 'polypeptide(L)'
;MSCVQACVCDVQTRRIGTFISVQQLCPHCQFTRNWNSQPVLGSTPVGNLQLSVATYVNGASFYKLSKVFKAMNMQLCKYNTFRRHARMFIEPAIVSYWQKSQEGMLQKLHAEEKVIVGGDMRADSPGHSAKFGSYTTMDLKNNKVVDLQLVQSNEVGGSYHMELEGLKRSLELLKERGVTLDCIVTDRHLQIQKFLRESSITQFFDVWHIEKGISKQLEKAAKKKDCEKLRGWVKSIRNHIYWTAATSTTGPERVAKWTSILNHVQDIHSHDDPLFPKCLHPLRIAQYQWMAAGYVANLMDLIFDQVFVDPAPFTQELLKIPIPEDLCSQYERPDREEVISGYATRFNLAAV
;
A
#
# COMPACT_ATOMS: atom_id res chain seq x y z
N MET A 1 50.48 -3.41 34.20
CA MET A 1 50.58 -3.54 35.67
C MET A 1 49.25 -4.04 36.18
N SER A 2 49.20 -5.17 36.88
CA SER A 2 47.99 -5.70 37.51
C SER A 2 48.06 -5.46 39.02
N CYS A 3 46.94 -5.06 39.65
CA CYS A 3 46.88 -4.96 41.10
C CYS A 3 46.93 -6.36 41.72
N VAL A 4 47.88 -6.60 42.62
CA VAL A 4 48.14 -7.93 43.22
C VAL A 4 47.61 -8.05 44.66
N GLN A 5 47.01 -6.99 45.19
CA GLN A 5 46.57 -6.87 46.58
C GLN A 5 45.05 -6.74 46.66
N ALA A 6 44.41 -7.55 47.50
CA ALA A 6 42.98 -7.41 47.80
C ALA A 6 42.79 -6.18 48.69
N CYS A 7 42.34 -5.08 48.09
CA CYS A 7 42.06 -3.83 48.80
C CYS A 7 40.72 -3.23 48.36
N VAL A 8 40.08 -2.47 49.25
CA VAL A 8 38.90 -1.67 48.92
C VAL A 8 39.34 -0.58 47.93
N CYS A 9 38.79 -0.60 46.72
CA CYS A 9 39.08 0.39 45.69
C CYS A 9 38.04 1.50 45.72
N ASP A 10 38.45 2.72 45.39
CA ASP A 10 37.53 3.82 45.17
C ASP A 10 36.82 3.62 43.83
N VAL A 11 35.48 3.60 43.86
CA VAL A 11 34.66 3.34 42.66
C VAL A 11 33.85 4.58 42.31
N GLN A 12 34.12 5.14 41.14
CA GLN A 12 33.31 6.19 40.55
C GLN A 12 32.45 5.60 39.42
N THR A 13 31.16 5.96 39.40
CA THR A 13 30.25 5.53 38.34
C THR A 13 29.69 6.72 37.60
N ARG A 14 29.60 6.61 36.28
CA ARG A 14 28.99 7.60 35.40
C ARG A 14 27.88 6.94 34.59
N ARG A 15 26.72 7.58 34.53
CA ARG A 15 25.57 7.08 33.76
C ARG A 15 25.15 8.09 32.68
N ILE A 16 24.86 7.61 31.48
CA ILE A 16 24.35 8.42 30.37
C ILE A 16 23.26 7.62 29.64
N GLY A 17 21.98 7.88 29.95
CA GLY A 17 20.90 7.03 29.44
C GLY A 17 21.10 5.57 29.89
N THR A 18 21.17 4.64 28.95
CA THR A 18 21.44 3.22 29.23
C THR A 18 22.93 2.91 29.47
N PHE A 19 23.83 3.86 29.21
CA PHE A 19 25.26 3.68 29.39
C PHE A 19 25.66 3.75 30.86
N ILE A 20 26.51 2.83 31.30
CA ILE A 20 27.17 2.84 32.60
C ILE A 20 28.68 2.72 32.35
N SER A 21 29.44 3.63 32.95
CA SER A 21 30.90 3.55 33.06
C SER A 21 31.27 3.44 34.53
N VAL A 22 32.22 2.57 34.82
CA VAL A 22 32.76 2.32 36.16
C VAL A 22 34.26 2.52 36.09
N GLN A 23 34.75 3.49 36.86
CA GLN A 23 36.17 3.73 37.07
C GLN A 23 36.51 3.27 38.48
N GLN A 24 37.47 2.36 38.59
CA GLN A 24 37.98 1.84 39.85
C GLN A 24 39.41 2.32 40.02
N LEU A 25 39.72 2.92 41.16
CA LEU A 25 41.06 3.38 41.54
C LEU A 25 41.51 2.61 42.77
N CYS A 26 42.67 1.97 42.70
CA CYS A 26 43.32 1.37 43.86
C CYS A 26 44.10 2.46 44.61
N PRO A 27 43.75 2.80 45.87
CA PRO A 27 44.45 3.85 46.62
C PRO A 27 45.90 3.46 46.96
N HIS A 28 46.20 2.16 47.06
CA HIS A 28 47.54 1.66 47.45
C HIS A 28 48.56 1.69 46.32
N CYS A 29 48.17 1.29 45.11
CA CYS A 29 49.10 1.18 43.97
C CYS A 29 48.76 2.10 42.79
N GLN A 30 47.74 2.97 42.94
CA GLN A 30 47.27 3.92 41.92
C GLN A 30 46.80 3.27 40.61
N PHE A 31 46.65 1.93 40.58
CA PHE A 31 46.11 1.22 39.44
C PHE A 31 44.67 1.65 39.17
N THR A 32 44.38 2.00 37.91
CA THR A 32 43.05 2.39 37.47
C THR A 32 42.48 1.36 36.51
N ARG A 33 41.25 0.94 36.74
CA ARG A 33 40.47 0.08 35.83
C ARG A 33 39.21 0.80 35.39
N ASN A 34 39.02 0.90 34.08
CA ASN A 34 37.80 1.43 33.49
C ASN A 34 37.00 0.29 32.85
N TRP A 35 35.71 0.23 33.14
CA TRP A 35 34.78 -0.69 32.50
C TRP A 35 33.56 0.08 31.99
N ASN A 36 33.12 -0.24 30.78
CA ASN A 36 31.96 0.37 30.14
C ASN A 36 30.95 -0.71 29.79
N SER A 37 29.67 -0.46 30.06
CA SER A 37 28.59 -1.41 29.75
C SER A 37 28.33 -1.60 28.26
N GLN A 38 28.78 -0.66 27.44
CA GLN A 38 28.64 -0.69 25.99
C GLN A 38 29.74 0.17 25.34
N PRO A 39 30.06 -0.06 24.05
CA PRO A 39 30.98 0.79 23.31
C PRO A 39 30.50 2.25 23.23
N VAL A 40 31.44 3.16 23.00
CA VAL A 40 31.18 4.58 22.78
C VAL A 40 31.82 4.98 21.46
N LEU A 41 31.05 5.56 20.54
CA LEU A 41 31.54 6.11 19.28
C LEU A 41 31.66 7.63 19.44
N GLY A 42 32.91 8.12 19.48
CA GLY A 42 33.18 9.52 19.85
C GLY A 42 32.67 9.82 21.26
N SER A 43 31.63 10.66 21.35
CA SER A 43 30.96 11.01 22.62
C SER A 43 29.60 10.32 22.81
N THR A 44 29.21 9.40 21.91
CA THR A 44 27.87 8.80 21.89
C THR A 44 27.94 7.31 22.27
N PRO A 45 27.30 6.89 23.39
CA PRO A 45 27.16 5.49 23.71
C PRO A 45 26.34 4.74 22.65
N VAL A 46 26.87 3.62 22.14
CA VAL A 46 26.32 2.94 20.96
C VAL A 46 24.91 2.40 21.22
N GLY A 47 24.64 1.78 22.37
CA GLY A 47 23.29 1.27 22.64
C GLY A 47 22.23 2.35 22.85
N ASN A 48 22.61 3.57 23.28
CA ASN A 48 21.67 4.70 23.29
C ASN A 48 21.27 5.10 21.85
N LEU A 49 22.23 5.10 20.92
CA LEU A 49 21.98 5.38 19.52
C LEU A 49 21.14 4.27 18.89
N GLN A 50 21.50 3.00 19.10
CA GLN A 50 20.74 1.84 18.60
C GLN A 50 19.30 1.83 19.12
N LEU A 51 19.08 2.12 20.40
CA LEU A 51 17.72 2.24 20.95
C LEU A 51 16.95 3.39 20.30
N SER A 52 17.61 4.51 20.02
CA SER A 52 17.00 5.63 19.32
C SER A 52 16.64 5.26 17.87
N VAL A 53 17.54 4.58 17.15
CA VAL A 53 17.30 4.05 15.80
C VAL A 53 16.10 3.12 15.81
N ALA A 54 16.11 2.08 16.65
CA ALA A 54 15.04 1.10 16.76
C ALA A 54 13.69 1.75 17.08
N THR A 55 13.66 2.74 17.98
CA THR A 55 12.44 3.47 18.30
C THR A 55 11.92 4.27 17.12
N TYR A 56 12.82 4.97 16.42
CA TYR A 56 12.47 5.88 15.32
C TYR A 56 11.96 5.11 14.09
N VAL A 57 12.71 4.10 13.63
CA VAL A 57 12.40 3.37 12.38
C VAL A 57 11.14 2.50 12.48
N ASN A 58 10.80 2.02 13.68
CA ASN A 58 9.58 1.25 13.91
C ASN A 58 8.36 2.15 14.17
N GLY A 59 8.48 3.48 14.06
CA GLY A 59 7.39 4.41 14.36
C GLY A 59 6.93 4.38 15.83
N ALA A 60 7.80 3.92 16.75
CA ALA A 60 7.45 3.78 18.15
C ALA A 60 7.49 5.15 18.85
N SER A 61 6.55 5.36 19.78
CA SER A 61 6.54 6.60 20.58
C SER A 61 7.64 6.57 21.64
N PHE A 62 8.57 7.53 21.57
CA PHE A 62 9.58 7.74 22.60
C PHE A 62 8.97 7.90 23.99
N TYR A 63 7.83 8.58 24.11
CA TYR A 63 7.15 8.78 25.40
C TYR A 63 6.56 7.48 25.95
N LYS A 64 6.02 6.61 25.08
CA LYS A 64 5.58 5.27 25.51
C LYS A 64 6.78 4.43 25.97
N LEU A 65 7.88 4.44 25.22
CA LEU A 65 9.12 3.77 25.61
C LEU A 65 9.65 4.26 26.96
N SER A 66 9.66 5.58 27.18
CA SER A 66 10.07 6.21 28.44
C SER A 66 9.23 5.73 29.63
N LYS A 67 7.91 5.57 29.44
CA LYS A 67 7.03 5.01 30.48
C LYS A 67 7.40 3.56 30.81
N VAL A 68 7.71 2.73 29.82
CA VAL A 68 8.16 1.34 30.02
C VAL A 68 9.47 1.30 30.79
N PHE A 69 10.47 2.07 30.37
CA PHE A 69 11.77 2.15 31.07
C PHE A 69 11.61 2.60 32.51
N LYS A 70 10.75 3.60 32.75
CA LYS A 70 10.43 4.07 34.11
C LYS A 70 9.77 2.97 34.95
N ALA A 71 8.82 2.22 34.40
CA ALA A 71 8.17 1.11 35.11
C ALA A 71 9.15 -0.02 35.46
N MET A 72 10.18 -0.24 34.64
CA MET A 72 11.24 -1.21 34.88
C MET A 72 12.38 -0.67 35.77
N ASN A 73 12.28 0.57 36.28
CA ASN A 73 13.36 1.26 37.00
C ASN A 73 14.67 1.37 36.19
N MET A 74 14.56 1.45 34.86
CA MET A 74 15.69 1.63 33.94
C MET A 74 15.86 3.10 33.54
N GLN A 75 17.11 3.48 33.26
CA GLN A 75 17.45 4.80 32.75
C GLN A 75 17.35 4.84 31.22
N LEU A 76 16.78 5.92 30.69
CA LEU A 76 16.69 6.20 29.26
C LEU A 76 17.39 7.51 28.93
N CYS A 77 17.87 7.67 27.70
CA CYS A 77 18.37 8.96 27.24
C CYS A 77 17.25 10.02 27.29
N LYS A 78 17.60 11.30 27.37
CA LYS A 78 16.59 12.38 27.35
C LYS A 78 15.98 12.49 25.95
N TYR A 79 14.75 13.01 25.85
CA TYR A 79 14.09 13.26 24.55
C TYR A 79 14.94 14.12 23.62
N ASN A 80 15.61 15.16 24.15
CA ASN A 80 16.52 16.00 23.36
C ASN A 80 17.70 15.20 22.78
N THR A 81 18.21 14.21 23.51
CA THR A 81 19.25 13.29 23.02
C THR A 81 18.71 12.40 21.92
N PHE A 82 17.52 11.81 22.10
CA PHE A 82 16.82 11.04 21.06
C PHE A 82 16.60 11.85 19.77
N ARG A 83 16.07 13.08 19.87
CA ARG A 83 15.88 13.98 18.71
C ARG A 83 17.18 14.45 18.09
N ARG A 84 18.27 14.55 18.87
CA ARG A 84 19.60 14.81 18.32
C ARG A 84 20.11 13.61 17.54
N HIS A 85 19.93 12.39 18.04
CA HIS A 85 20.27 11.18 17.29
C HIS A 85 19.49 11.10 15.97
N ALA A 86 18.19 11.38 16.01
CA ALA A 86 17.34 11.41 14.83
C ALA A 86 17.88 12.37 13.76
N ARG A 87 18.08 13.65 14.13
CA ARG A 87 18.51 14.70 13.19
C ARG A 87 19.92 14.51 12.64
N MET A 88 20.85 14.01 13.46
CA MET A 88 22.27 13.93 13.07
C MET A 88 22.63 12.63 12.37
N PHE A 89 21.93 11.53 12.66
CA PHE A 89 22.31 10.20 12.19
C PHE A 89 21.18 9.49 11.44
N ILE A 90 19.98 9.43 12.01
CA ILE A 90 18.90 8.58 11.50
C ILE A 90 18.26 9.18 10.25
N GLU A 91 17.79 10.43 10.33
CA GLU A 91 17.12 11.13 9.23
C GLU A 91 18.04 11.27 7.99
N PRO A 92 19.32 11.71 8.12
CA PRO A 92 20.24 11.75 6.98
C PRO A 92 20.50 10.38 6.36
N ALA A 93 20.63 9.32 7.18
CA ALA A 93 20.84 7.96 6.67
C ALA A 93 19.62 7.44 5.89
N ILE A 94 18.40 7.71 6.38
CA ILE A 94 17.16 7.36 5.67
C ILE A 94 17.09 8.09 4.33
N VAL A 95 17.34 9.41 4.31
CA VAL A 95 17.30 10.21 3.07
C VAL A 95 18.34 9.72 2.07
N SER A 96 19.59 9.51 2.51
CA SER A 96 20.66 9.01 1.65
C SER A 96 20.35 7.63 1.07
N TYR A 97 19.83 6.71 1.88
CA TYR A 97 19.41 5.40 1.43
C TYR A 97 18.26 5.48 0.42
N TRP A 98 17.23 6.29 0.73
CA TRP A 98 16.09 6.51 -0.15
C TRP A 98 16.52 7.06 -1.50
N GLN A 99 17.30 8.15 -1.53
CA GLN A 99 17.78 8.76 -2.77
C GLN A 99 18.56 7.77 -3.64
N LYS A 100 19.45 6.99 -3.03
CA LYS A 100 20.22 5.97 -3.76
C LYS A 100 19.30 4.86 -4.31
N SER A 101 18.32 4.43 -3.53
CA SER A 101 17.36 3.41 -3.95
C SER A 101 16.46 3.94 -5.08
N GLN A 102 15.97 5.17 -4.96
CA GLN A 102 15.12 5.84 -5.93
C GLN A 102 15.85 6.02 -7.27
N GLU A 103 17.10 6.49 -7.23
CA GLU A 103 17.94 6.60 -8.43
C GLU A 103 18.06 5.26 -9.17
N GLY A 104 18.36 4.17 -8.44
CA GLY A 104 18.45 2.85 -9.03
C GLY A 104 17.12 2.31 -9.59
N MET A 105 15.98 2.71 -9.01
CA MET A 105 14.66 2.36 -9.55
C MET A 105 14.35 3.15 -10.82
N LEU A 106 14.59 4.47 -10.81
CA LEU A 106 14.37 5.34 -11.97
C LEU A 106 15.22 4.94 -13.18
N GLN A 107 16.48 4.54 -12.95
CA GLN A 107 17.34 4.02 -14.02
C GLN A 107 16.80 2.74 -14.66
N LYS A 108 16.21 1.84 -13.86
CA LYS A 108 15.56 0.63 -14.39
C LYS A 108 14.32 0.98 -15.19
N LEU A 109 13.49 1.88 -14.69
CA LEU A 109 12.27 2.33 -15.36
C LEU A 109 12.56 3.09 -16.65
N HIS A 110 13.64 3.86 -16.71
CA HIS A 110 14.09 4.52 -17.94
C HIS A 110 14.43 3.52 -19.06
N ALA A 111 14.95 2.34 -18.69
CA ALA A 111 15.26 1.28 -19.63
C ALA A 111 14.04 0.46 -20.06
N GLU A 112 12.89 0.61 -19.39
CA GLU A 112 11.64 -0.03 -19.80
C GLU A 112 10.97 0.78 -20.92
N GLU A 113 10.38 0.09 -21.90
CA GLU A 113 9.69 0.73 -23.02
C GLU A 113 8.48 1.55 -22.55
N LYS A 114 7.72 0.98 -21.59
CA LYS A 114 6.45 1.48 -21.12
C LYS A 114 6.25 1.12 -19.65
N VAL A 115 6.01 2.13 -18.82
CA VAL A 115 5.84 1.99 -17.37
C VAL A 115 4.40 2.27 -16.96
N ILE A 116 3.84 1.38 -16.14
CA ILE A 116 2.51 1.55 -15.54
C ILE A 116 2.68 1.88 -14.07
N VAL A 117 2.16 3.05 -13.66
CA VAL A 117 2.26 3.49 -12.26
C VAL A 117 0.91 3.60 -11.59
N GLY A 118 0.88 3.45 -10.27
CA GLY A 118 -0.26 3.74 -9.42
C GLY A 118 0.08 4.89 -8.49
N GLY A 119 -0.92 5.71 -8.16
CA GLY A 119 -0.72 6.88 -7.33
C GLY A 119 -1.85 7.14 -6.35
N ASP A 120 -1.50 7.42 -5.10
CA ASP A 120 -2.44 7.75 -4.02
C ASP A 120 -1.80 8.72 -3.01
N MET A 121 -2.63 9.53 -2.34
CA MET A 121 -2.19 10.42 -1.26
C MET A 121 -2.71 9.98 0.10
N ARG A 122 -1.80 10.02 1.08
CA ARG A 122 -2.14 9.89 2.50
C ARG A 122 -1.99 11.25 3.19
N ALA A 123 -3.01 11.68 3.92
CA ALA A 123 -2.99 12.92 4.70
C ALA A 123 -2.79 12.66 6.20
N ASP A 124 -2.19 13.61 6.91
CA ASP A 124 -1.93 13.55 8.35
C ASP A 124 -3.19 13.66 9.22
N SER A 125 -4.25 14.32 8.72
CA SER A 125 -5.56 14.35 9.36
C SER A 125 -6.70 14.26 8.32
N PRO A 126 -7.89 13.78 8.72
CA PRO A 126 -9.06 13.74 7.82
C PRO A 126 -9.56 15.14 7.44
N GLY A 127 -10.11 15.25 6.22
CA GLY A 127 -10.88 16.41 5.79
C GLY A 127 -10.04 17.67 5.52
N HIS A 128 -10.70 18.83 5.59
CA HIS A 128 -10.09 20.10 5.18
C HIS A 128 -8.96 20.59 6.10
N SER A 129 -8.76 19.99 7.27
CA SER A 129 -7.74 20.40 8.25
C SER A 129 -6.37 19.75 8.04
N ALA A 130 -6.20 18.89 7.03
CA ALA A 130 -4.91 18.27 6.75
C ALA A 130 -3.82 19.32 6.51
N LYS A 131 -2.68 19.15 7.19
CA LYS A 131 -1.53 20.04 7.07
C LYS A 131 -0.50 19.48 6.12
N PHE A 132 -0.31 18.17 6.11
CA PHE A 132 0.65 17.48 5.28
C PHE A 132 0.00 16.29 4.57
N GLY A 133 0.29 16.15 3.27
CA GLY A 133 -0.06 14.99 2.45
C GLY A 133 1.20 14.37 1.87
N SER A 134 1.32 13.04 1.92
CA SER A 134 2.35 12.29 1.21
C SER A 134 1.72 11.59 0.02
N TYR A 135 2.03 12.05 -1.19
CA TYR A 135 1.66 11.37 -2.43
C TYR A 135 2.69 10.28 -2.73
N THR A 136 2.22 9.07 -2.99
CA THR A 136 3.05 7.90 -3.27
C THR A 136 2.82 7.46 -4.70
N THR A 137 3.90 7.35 -5.47
CA THR A 137 3.87 6.74 -6.81
C THR A 137 4.54 5.39 -6.77
N MET A 138 3.87 4.36 -7.27
CA MET A 138 4.33 2.98 -7.29
C MET A 138 4.35 2.45 -8.73
N ASP A 139 5.41 1.76 -9.10
CA ASP A 139 5.42 0.91 -10.30
C ASP A 139 4.61 -0.35 -10.02
N LEU A 140 3.52 -0.53 -10.78
CA LEU A 140 2.56 -1.60 -10.59
C LEU A 140 3.04 -2.94 -11.14
N LYS A 141 4.03 -2.95 -12.03
CA LYS A 141 4.60 -4.18 -12.58
C LYS A 141 5.53 -4.85 -11.58
N ASN A 142 6.43 -4.06 -10.98
CA ASN A 142 7.41 -4.60 -10.03
C ASN A 142 6.98 -4.46 -8.56
N ASN A 143 5.81 -3.86 -8.27
CA ASN A 143 5.30 -3.60 -6.92
C ASN A 143 6.31 -2.81 -6.06
N LYS A 144 6.88 -1.74 -6.62
CA LYS A 144 7.89 -0.91 -5.96
C LYS A 144 7.44 0.54 -5.89
N VAL A 145 7.54 1.14 -4.71
CA VAL A 145 7.37 2.60 -4.56
C VAL A 145 8.53 3.27 -5.28
N VAL A 146 8.20 4.12 -6.25
CA VAL A 146 9.17 4.85 -7.09
C VAL A 146 9.40 6.25 -6.55
N ASP A 147 8.35 6.88 -6.03
CA ASP A 147 8.43 8.26 -5.55
C ASP A 147 7.50 8.54 -4.37
N LEU A 148 7.91 9.50 -3.53
CA LEU A 148 7.21 9.97 -2.34
C LEU A 148 7.31 11.50 -2.27
N GLN A 149 6.21 12.18 -2.53
CA GLN A 149 6.12 13.65 -2.52
C GLN A 149 5.39 14.14 -1.28
N LEU A 150 6.12 14.85 -0.40
CA LEU A 150 5.52 15.53 0.74
C LEU A 150 5.01 16.91 0.30
N VAL A 151 3.73 17.15 0.52
CA VAL A 151 3.04 18.38 0.13
C VAL A 151 2.42 19.01 1.38
N GLN A 152 2.64 20.31 1.60
CA GLN A 152 2.02 21.04 2.70
C GLN A 152 0.80 21.83 2.22
N SER A 153 -0.32 21.77 2.92
CA SER A 153 -1.58 22.40 2.47
C SER A 153 -1.48 23.91 2.22
N ASN A 154 -0.69 24.65 3.00
CA ASN A 154 -0.50 26.09 2.80
C ASN A 154 0.26 26.43 1.50
N GLU A 155 1.09 25.52 1.00
CA GLU A 155 1.87 25.77 -0.23
C GLU A 155 1.00 25.69 -1.49
N VAL A 156 -0.14 25.00 -1.39
CA VAL A 156 -1.07 24.73 -2.51
C VAL A 156 -2.47 25.30 -2.27
N GLY A 157 -2.62 26.22 -1.31
CA GLY A 157 -3.89 26.89 -1.04
C GLY A 157 -4.99 25.96 -0.49
N GLY A 158 -4.63 24.86 0.16
CA GLY A 158 -5.56 23.99 0.87
C GLY A 158 -5.29 22.49 0.68
N SER A 159 -5.78 21.69 1.62
CA SER A 159 -5.63 20.23 1.63
C SER A 159 -6.19 19.53 0.39
N TYR A 160 -7.23 20.11 -0.22
CA TYR A 160 -7.87 19.59 -1.43
C TYR A 160 -6.94 19.56 -2.65
N HIS A 161 -5.95 20.47 -2.72
CA HIS A 161 -5.03 20.56 -3.85
C HIS A 161 -3.77 19.71 -3.68
N MET A 162 -3.54 19.14 -2.49
CA MET A 162 -2.29 18.46 -2.18
C MET A 162 -2.07 17.20 -3.03
N GLU A 163 -3.15 16.46 -3.31
CA GLU A 163 -3.06 15.21 -4.07
C GLU A 163 -2.66 15.48 -5.52
N LEU A 164 -3.31 16.45 -6.16
CA LEU A 164 -2.99 16.87 -7.52
C LEU A 164 -1.54 17.38 -7.61
N GLU A 165 -1.10 18.16 -6.62
CA GLU A 165 0.26 18.67 -6.59
C GLU A 165 1.29 17.55 -6.44
N GLY A 166 1.07 16.61 -5.53
CA GLY A 166 1.96 15.47 -5.35
C GLY A 166 2.07 14.59 -6.59
N LEU A 167 0.94 14.38 -7.28
CA LEU A 167 0.90 13.71 -8.59
C LEU A 167 1.74 14.46 -9.63
N LYS A 168 1.56 15.78 -9.76
CA LYS A 168 2.30 16.61 -10.71
C LYS A 168 3.82 16.49 -10.51
N ARG A 169 4.28 16.64 -9.27
CA ARG A 169 5.71 16.51 -8.91
C ARG A 169 6.26 15.13 -9.26
N SER A 170 5.49 14.09 -8.98
CA SER A 170 5.90 12.71 -9.29
C SER A 170 6.00 12.48 -10.81
N LEU A 171 5.04 12.96 -11.59
CA LEU A 171 5.05 12.85 -13.05
C LEU A 171 6.18 13.67 -13.68
N GLU A 172 6.45 14.86 -13.15
CA GLU A 172 7.57 15.70 -13.57
C GLU A 172 8.90 14.98 -13.32
N LEU A 173 9.10 14.40 -12.13
CA LEU A 173 10.28 13.59 -11.83
C LEU A 173 10.46 12.43 -12.82
N LEU A 174 9.40 11.66 -13.09
CA LEU A 174 9.46 10.55 -14.04
C LEU A 174 9.86 11.04 -15.44
N LYS A 175 9.28 12.15 -15.88
CA LYS A 175 9.58 12.76 -17.18
C LYS A 175 11.03 13.26 -17.26
N GLU A 176 11.52 13.97 -16.24
CA GLU A 176 12.90 14.47 -16.17
C GLU A 176 13.92 13.33 -16.21
N ARG A 177 13.55 12.17 -15.67
CA ARG A 177 14.36 10.95 -15.65
C ARG A 177 14.19 10.09 -16.90
N GLY A 178 13.47 10.58 -17.91
CA GLY A 178 13.28 9.91 -19.18
C GLY A 178 12.44 8.64 -19.10
N VAL A 179 11.57 8.50 -18.09
CA VAL A 179 10.67 7.36 -17.96
C VAL A 179 9.48 7.54 -18.90
N THR A 180 9.26 6.56 -19.78
CA THR A 180 8.12 6.55 -20.70
C THR A 180 6.90 5.96 -20.00
N LEU A 181 5.98 6.84 -19.59
CA LEU A 181 4.73 6.43 -18.95
C LEU A 181 3.74 5.89 -19.99
N ASP A 182 3.18 4.72 -19.73
CA ASP A 182 2.10 4.14 -20.53
C ASP A 182 0.73 4.54 -19.99
N CYS A 183 0.50 4.30 -18.69
CA CYS A 183 -0.70 4.73 -18.02
C CYS A 183 -0.52 4.88 -16.50
N ILE A 184 -1.47 5.54 -15.86
CA ILE A 184 -1.53 5.70 -14.42
C ILE A 184 -2.86 5.19 -13.84
N VAL A 185 -2.79 4.46 -12.72
CA VAL A 185 -3.96 4.02 -11.95
C VAL A 185 -4.13 4.93 -10.73
N THR A 186 -5.28 5.59 -10.60
CA THR A 186 -5.57 6.44 -9.43
C THR A 186 -7.04 6.32 -9.00
N ASP A 187 -7.39 7.04 -7.95
CA ASP A 187 -8.77 7.28 -7.53
C ASP A 187 -9.55 8.16 -8.51
N ARG A 188 -10.88 8.16 -8.34
CA ARG A 188 -11.83 8.99 -9.09
C ARG A 188 -11.84 10.44 -8.58
N HIS A 189 -10.69 11.10 -8.57
CA HIS A 189 -10.58 12.50 -8.21
C HIS A 189 -10.73 13.41 -9.45
N LEU A 190 -11.72 14.30 -9.45
CA LEU A 190 -12.09 15.09 -10.63
C LEU A 190 -10.96 16.00 -11.13
N GLN A 191 -10.20 16.63 -10.24
CA GLN A 191 -9.09 17.50 -10.65
C GLN A 191 -7.94 16.71 -11.29
N ILE A 192 -7.67 15.50 -10.78
CA ILE A 192 -6.65 14.60 -11.35
C ILE A 192 -7.08 14.15 -12.73
N GLN A 193 -8.33 13.72 -12.89
CA GLN A 193 -8.88 13.33 -14.18
C GLN A 193 -8.80 14.46 -15.22
N LYS A 194 -9.13 15.69 -14.80
CA LYS A 194 -9.01 16.86 -15.68
C LYS A 194 -7.56 17.07 -16.11
N PHE A 195 -6.64 17.08 -15.15
CA PHE A 195 -5.22 17.32 -15.41
C PHE A 195 -4.58 16.24 -16.29
N LEU A 196 -4.84 14.96 -16.03
CA LEU A 196 -4.28 13.86 -16.81
C LEU A 196 -4.80 13.87 -18.25
N ARG A 197 -6.09 14.19 -18.44
CA ARG A 197 -6.69 14.38 -19.77
C ARG A 197 -6.04 15.53 -20.55
N GLU A 198 -5.85 16.68 -19.91
CA GLU A 198 -5.17 17.84 -20.50
C GLU A 198 -3.69 17.53 -20.82
N SER A 199 -3.08 16.63 -20.05
CA SER A 199 -1.69 16.18 -20.23
C SER A 199 -1.56 15.00 -21.21
N SER A 200 -2.67 14.54 -21.81
CA SER A 200 -2.71 13.35 -22.69
C SER A 200 -2.13 12.08 -22.04
N ILE A 201 -2.30 11.92 -20.73
CA ILE A 201 -1.88 10.73 -19.98
C ILE A 201 -3.08 9.80 -19.82
N THR A 202 -2.92 8.54 -20.22
CA THR A 202 -3.94 7.50 -20.04
C THR A 202 -4.13 7.20 -18.56
N GLN A 203 -5.36 7.36 -18.08
CA GLN A 203 -5.73 7.08 -16.69
C GLN A 203 -6.65 5.87 -16.60
N PHE A 204 -6.40 5.04 -15.60
CA PHE A 204 -7.28 3.98 -15.15
C PHE A 204 -7.70 4.22 -13.70
N PHE A 205 -8.81 3.59 -13.32
CA PHE A 205 -9.32 3.65 -11.96
C PHE A 205 -8.96 2.40 -11.18
N ASP A 206 -8.59 2.58 -9.92
CA ASP A 206 -8.40 1.47 -9.00
C ASP A 206 -9.70 0.65 -8.86
N VAL A 207 -9.62 -0.62 -9.22
CA VAL A 207 -10.71 -1.60 -9.14
C VAL A 207 -11.19 -1.79 -7.70
N TRP A 208 -10.32 -1.60 -6.71
CA TRP A 208 -10.68 -1.72 -5.29
C TRP A 208 -11.79 -0.74 -4.91
N HIS A 209 -11.76 0.49 -5.44
CA HIS A 209 -12.81 1.48 -5.16
C HIS A 209 -14.17 1.06 -5.74
N ILE A 210 -14.17 0.44 -6.92
CA ILE A 210 -15.36 -0.11 -7.56
C ILE A 210 -15.92 -1.26 -6.73
N GLU A 211 -15.07 -2.22 -6.39
CA GLU A 211 -15.44 -3.39 -5.60
C GLU A 211 -15.97 -2.99 -4.23
N LYS A 212 -15.33 -2.04 -3.55
CA LYS A 212 -15.75 -1.56 -2.23
C LYS A 212 -17.11 -0.88 -2.29
N GLY A 213 -17.36 -0.10 -3.33
CA GLY A 213 -18.65 0.54 -3.58
C GLY A 213 -19.76 -0.50 -3.75
N ILE A 214 -19.55 -1.47 -4.64
CA ILE A 214 -20.50 -2.55 -4.92
C ILE A 214 -20.70 -3.43 -3.68
N SER A 215 -19.63 -3.82 -3.00
CA SER A 215 -19.67 -4.66 -1.79
C SER A 215 -20.56 -4.05 -0.71
N LYS A 216 -20.42 -2.74 -0.44
CA LYS A 216 -21.26 -2.04 0.54
C LYS A 216 -22.75 -2.10 0.18
N GLN A 217 -23.08 -1.99 -1.12
CA GLN A 217 -24.47 -2.04 -1.57
C GLN A 217 -25.02 -3.45 -1.50
N LEU A 218 -24.24 -4.45 -1.92
CA LEU A 218 -24.61 -5.87 -1.78
C LEU A 218 -24.83 -6.26 -0.32
N GLU A 219 -23.98 -5.80 0.59
CA GLU A 219 -24.14 -6.05 2.03
C GLU A 219 -25.40 -5.39 2.61
N LYS A 220 -25.73 -4.17 2.18
CA LYS A 220 -26.99 -3.52 2.57
C LYS A 220 -28.20 -4.30 2.04
N ALA A 221 -28.14 -4.75 0.80
CA ALA A 221 -29.21 -5.53 0.19
C ALA A 221 -29.40 -6.88 0.88
N ALA A 222 -28.31 -7.59 1.18
CA ALA A 222 -28.32 -8.89 1.85
C ALA A 222 -28.80 -8.84 3.32
N LYS A 223 -29.12 -7.66 3.86
CA LYS A 223 -29.78 -7.48 5.16
C LYS A 223 -31.31 -7.40 5.06
N LYS A 224 -31.88 -7.20 3.87
CA LYS A 224 -33.33 -7.23 3.66
C LYS A 224 -33.83 -8.68 3.82
N LYS A 225 -34.99 -8.87 4.47
CA LYS A 225 -35.57 -10.20 4.75
C LYS A 225 -35.73 -11.05 3.49
N ASP A 226 -36.03 -10.42 2.37
CA ASP A 226 -36.22 -11.12 1.10
C ASP A 226 -34.92 -11.34 0.33
N CYS A 227 -33.74 -10.99 0.88
CA CYS A 227 -32.44 -11.00 0.20
C CYS A 227 -31.39 -11.94 0.84
N GLU A 228 -31.80 -12.89 1.69
CA GLU A 228 -30.89 -13.80 2.41
C GLU A 228 -29.97 -14.63 1.50
N LYS A 229 -30.45 -15.06 0.32
CA LYS A 229 -29.65 -15.82 -0.65
C LYS A 229 -28.48 -15.00 -1.21
N LEU A 230 -28.64 -13.68 -1.34
CA LEU A 230 -27.60 -12.78 -1.84
C LEU A 230 -26.35 -12.83 -0.96
N ARG A 231 -26.52 -13.01 0.37
CA ARG A 231 -25.41 -13.10 1.32
C ARG A 231 -24.42 -14.21 0.94
N GLY A 232 -24.93 -15.35 0.47
CA GLY A 232 -24.13 -16.49 0.00
C GLY A 232 -23.36 -16.23 -1.29
N TRP A 233 -23.71 -15.17 -2.02
CA TRP A 233 -23.13 -14.77 -3.32
C TRP A 233 -22.21 -13.55 -3.23
N VAL A 234 -22.25 -12.75 -2.14
CA VAL A 234 -21.44 -11.52 -2.02
C VAL A 234 -19.95 -11.78 -2.29
N LYS A 235 -19.34 -12.75 -1.61
CA LYS A 235 -17.90 -13.09 -1.82
C LYS A 235 -17.62 -13.48 -3.27
N SER A 236 -18.54 -14.22 -3.86
CA SER A 236 -18.46 -14.66 -5.24
C SER A 236 -18.49 -13.47 -6.22
N ILE A 237 -19.45 -12.56 -6.06
CA ILE A 237 -19.58 -11.36 -6.90
C ILE A 237 -18.35 -10.47 -6.76
N ARG A 238 -17.83 -10.29 -5.54
CA ARG A 238 -16.59 -9.52 -5.28
C ARG A 238 -15.41 -10.08 -6.06
N ASN A 239 -15.21 -11.39 -5.98
CA ASN A 239 -14.13 -12.05 -6.71
C ASN A 239 -14.31 -11.94 -8.23
N HIS A 240 -15.55 -11.98 -8.71
CA HIS A 240 -15.86 -11.80 -10.13
C HIS A 240 -15.46 -10.42 -10.65
N ILE A 241 -15.57 -9.37 -9.83
CA ILE A 241 -15.09 -8.01 -10.19
C ILE A 241 -13.58 -8.03 -10.45
N TYR A 242 -12.80 -8.58 -9.51
CA TYR A 242 -11.35 -8.65 -9.64
C TYR A 242 -10.93 -9.55 -10.80
N TRP A 243 -11.57 -10.70 -10.96
CA TRP A 243 -11.31 -11.61 -12.07
C TRP A 243 -11.62 -10.96 -13.42
N THR A 244 -12.74 -10.25 -13.52
CA THR A 244 -13.12 -9.50 -14.71
C THR A 244 -12.09 -8.41 -15.02
N ALA A 245 -11.64 -7.66 -14.02
CA ALA A 245 -10.61 -6.64 -14.21
C ALA A 245 -9.26 -7.24 -14.64
N ALA A 246 -8.85 -8.36 -14.05
CA ALA A 246 -7.55 -8.99 -14.28
C ALA A 246 -7.46 -9.80 -15.58
N THR A 247 -8.59 -10.29 -16.12
CA THR A 247 -8.59 -11.20 -17.28
C THR A 247 -9.12 -10.58 -18.56
N SER A 248 -9.65 -9.36 -18.53
CA SER A 248 -10.17 -8.68 -19.72
C SER A 248 -9.09 -7.84 -20.38
N THR A 249 -8.94 -7.95 -21.69
CA THR A 249 -8.01 -7.18 -22.50
C THR A 249 -8.66 -5.93 -23.09
N THR A 250 -10.00 -5.90 -23.17
CA THR A 250 -10.74 -4.75 -23.71
C THR A 250 -11.84 -4.25 -22.76
N GLY A 251 -12.21 -2.98 -22.89
CA GLY A 251 -13.37 -2.39 -22.20
C GLY A 251 -14.68 -3.16 -22.47
N PRO A 252 -15.03 -3.42 -23.74
CA PRO A 252 -16.18 -4.25 -24.10
C PRO A 252 -16.18 -5.65 -23.47
N GLU A 253 -15.06 -6.38 -23.51
CA GLU A 253 -14.95 -7.71 -22.89
C GLU A 253 -15.16 -7.63 -21.37
N ARG A 254 -14.65 -6.57 -20.73
CA ARG A 254 -14.86 -6.33 -19.30
C ARG A 254 -16.34 -6.14 -18.96
N VAL A 255 -17.07 -5.41 -19.80
CA VAL A 255 -18.54 -5.28 -19.67
C VAL A 255 -19.19 -6.65 -19.80
N ALA A 256 -18.88 -7.40 -20.86
CA ALA A 256 -19.47 -8.71 -21.14
C ALA A 256 -19.22 -9.71 -20.00
N LYS A 257 -17.98 -9.80 -19.52
CA LYS A 257 -17.63 -10.62 -18.35
C LYS A 257 -18.36 -10.14 -17.10
N TRP A 258 -18.39 -8.84 -16.83
CA TRP A 258 -19.04 -8.32 -15.63
C TRP A 258 -20.55 -8.61 -15.63
N THR A 259 -21.25 -8.35 -16.74
CA THR A 259 -22.69 -8.56 -16.86
C THR A 259 -23.07 -10.04 -16.87
N SER A 260 -22.18 -10.93 -17.31
CA SER A 260 -22.41 -12.39 -17.27
C SER A 260 -22.71 -12.94 -15.87
N ILE A 261 -22.33 -12.21 -14.80
CA ILE A 261 -22.64 -12.58 -13.42
C ILE A 261 -24.13 -12.80 -13.19
N LEU A 262 -24.99 -12.08 -13.91
CA LEU A 262 -26.45 -12.14 -13.80
C LEU A 262 -27.01 -13.45 -14.32
N ASN A 263 -26.38 -13.98 -15.37
CA ASN A 263 -26.69 -15.29 -15.92
C ASN A 263 -26.10 -16.37 -15.01
N HIS A 264 -24.85 -16.21 -14.60
CA HIS A 264 -24.14 -17.20 -13.81
C HIS A 264 -24.82 -17.48 -12.45
N VAL A 265 -25.33 -16.46 -11.75
CA VAL A 265 -26.04 -16.65 -10.48
C VAL A 265 -27.38 -17.40 -10.60
N GLN A 266 -27.88 -17.59 -11.83
CA GLN A 266 -29.08 -18.36 -12.19
C GLN A 266 -28.75 -19.72 -12.81
N ASP A 267 -27.48 -20.14 -12.77
CA ASP A 267 -26.99 -21.35 -13.45
C ASP A 267 -27.03 -21.28 -14.98
N ILE A 268 -27.05 -20.06 -15.54
CA ILE A 268 -26.98 -19.84 -16.98
C ILE A 268 -25.53 -19.54 -17.34
N HIS A 269 -24.85 -20.48 -18.00
CA HIS A 269 -23.42 -20.41 -18.33
C HIS A 269 -23.12 -20.11 -19.79
N SER A 270 -24.17 -20.01 -20.62
CA SER A 270 -24.08 -19.56 -22.01
C SER A 270 -24.67 -18.15 -22.12
N HIS A 271 -24.05 -17.29 -22.91
CA HIS A 271 -24.41 -15.88 -23.00
C HIS A 271 -24.51 -15.46 -24.46
N ASP A 272 -25.45 -14.54 -24.75
CA ASP A 272 -25.65 -14.02 -26.09
C ASP A 272 -24.54 -13.04 -26.52
N ASP A 273 -23.73 -12.55 -25.56
CA ASP A 273 -22.64 -11.63 -25.82
C ASP A 273 -21.44 -12.35 -26.46
N PRO A 274 -21.07 -12.02 -27.72
CA PRO A 274 -19.99 -12.71 -28.43
C PRO A 274 -18.60 -12.48 -27.82
N LEU A 275 -18.43 -11.44 -27.00
CA LEU A 275 -17.16 -11.14 -26.32
C LEU A 275 -16.95 -12.03 -25.09
N PHE A 276 -18.03 -12.61 -24.55
CA PHE A 276 -17.94 -13.59 -23.49
C PHE A 276 -19.10 -14.60 -23.62
N PRO A 277 -19.04 -15.52 -24.61
CA PRO A 277 -20.19 -16.35 -24.98
C PRO A 277 -20.46 -17.50 -24.00
N LYS A 278 -19.49 -17.85 -23.15
CA LYS A 278 -19.64 -18.91 -22.15
C LYS A 278 -18.72 -18.70 -20.94
N CYS A 279 -19.16 -19.17 -19.78
CA CYS A 279 -18.35 -19.23 -18.57
C CYS A 279 -17.10 -20.10 -18.75
N LEU A 280 -15.99 -19.72 -18.10
CA LEU A 280 -14.67 -20.34 -18.26
C LEU A 280 -14.34 -21.38 -17.18
N HIS A 281 -15.34 -22.14 -16.74
CA HIS A 281 -15.16 -23.24 -15.80
C HIS A 281 -16.04 -24.44 -16.17
N PRO A 282 -15.70 -25.66 -15.72
CA PRO A 282 -16.57 -26.82 -15.87
C PRO A 282 -17.92 -26.62 -15.18
N LEU A 283 -18.99 -27.19 -15.75
CA LEU A 283 -20.30 -27.25 -15.10
C LEU A 283 -20.20 -28.11 -13.84
N ARG A 284 -20.56 -27.55 -12.67
CA ARG A 284 -20.55 -28.29 -11.40
C ARG A 284 -21.90 -28.97 -11.17
N ILE A 285 -21.88 -30.21 -10.71
CA ILE A 285 -23.05 -30.99 -10.24
C ILE A 285 -23.44 -30.62 -8.79
N ALA A 286 -22.82 -29.59 -8.19
CA ALA A 286 -22.98 -29.28 -6.77
C ALA A 286 -24.29 -28.52 -6.46
N GLN A 287 -24.94 -28.89 -5.36
CA GLN A 287 -26.16 -28.32 -4.78
C GLN A 287 -25.97 -26.83 -4.39
N TYR A 288 -26.03 -25.94 -5.36
CA TYR A 288 -26.07 -24.50 -5.09
C TYR A 288 -27.51 -24.02 -4.97
N GLN A 289 -27.76 -23.12 -4.02
CA GLN A 289 -29.00 -22.36 -3.98
C GLN A 289 -28.91 -21.23 -5.02
N TRP A 290 -29.25 -21.58 -6.26
CA TRP A 290 -29.37 -20.63 -7.36
C TRP A 290 -30.41 -19.55 -7.05
N MET A 291 -30.17 -18.35 -7.58
CA MET A 291 -31.15 -17.26 -7.47
C MET A 291 -32.25 -17.48 -8.51
N ALA A 292 -33.51 -17.38 -8.08
CA ALA A 292 -34.64 -17.41 -8.99
C ALA A 292 -34.73 -16.10 -9.78
N ALA A 293 -35.31 -16.12 -10.98
CA ALA A 293 -35.39 -14.96 -11.89
C ALA A 293 -35.94 -13.68 -11.23
N GLY A 294 -36.92 -13.78 -10.33
CA GLY A 294 -37.47 -12.63 -9.60
C GLY A 294 -36.49 -11.99 -8.60
N TYR A 295 -35.51 -12.74 -8.11
CA TYR A 295 -34.43 -12.22 -7.26
C TYR A 295 -33.39 -11.47 -8.08
N VAL A 296 -33.16 -11.93 -9.32
CA VAL A 296 -32.26 -11.27 -10.27
C VAL A 296 -32.90 -10.00 -10.80
N ALA A 297 -34.21 -9.94 -11.01
CA ALA A 297 -34.91 -8.69 -11.29
C ALA A 297 -34.71 -7.67 -10.15
N ASN A 298 -34.88 -8.06 -8.88
CA ASN A 298 -34.60 -7.17 -7.74
C ASN A 298 -33.10 -6.82 -7.58
N LEU A 299 -32.19 -7.71 -7.97
CA LEU A 299 -30.74 -7.46 -7.97
C LEU A 299 -30.34 -6.57 -9.16
N MET A 300 -31.02 -6.69 -10.30
CA MET A 300 -30.89 -5.86 -11.49
C MET A 300 -31.44 -4.46 -11.23
N ASP A 301 -32.62 -4.33 -10.64
CA ASP A 301 -33.16 -3.04 -10.18
C ASP A 301 -32.26 -2.44 -9.08
N LEU A 302 -31.62 -3.25 -8.24
CA LEU A 302 -30.71 -2.71 -7.23
C LEU A 302 -29.32 -2.34 -7.79
N ILE A 303 -28.75 -3.13 -8.70
CA ILE A 303 -27.45 -2.89 -9.32
C ILE A 303 -27.55 -1.83 -10.42
N PHE A 304 -28.60 -1.84 -11.22
CA PHE A 304 -28.84 -0.88 -12.28
C PHE A 304 -29.72 0.27 -11.79
N ASP A 305 -30.95 0.09 -11.30
CA ASP A 305 -31.77 1.27 -10.90
C ASP A 305 -31.34 1.97 -9.59
N GLN A 306 -30.71 1.28 -8.61
CA GLN A 306 -30.24 1.93 -7.36
C GLN A 306 -28.74 2.23 -7.30
N VAL A 307 -27.91 1.64 -8.17
CA VAL A 307 -26.45 1.85 -8.22
C VAL A 307 -25.98 2.52 -9.52
N PHE A 308 -26.71 2.36 -10.64
CA PHE A 308 -26.45 3.00 -11.93
C PHE A 308 -27.75 3.61 -12.51
N VAL A 309 -28.29 4.66 -11.85
CA VAL A 309 -29.54 5.35 -12.24
C VAL A 309 -29.61 5.71 -13.76
N ASP A 310 -28.46 5.69 -14.46
CA ASP A 310 -28.37 5.47 -15.90
C ASP A 310 -27.08 4.65 -16.21
N PRO A 311 -27.15 3.48 -16.89
CA PRO A 311 -25.97 2.70 -17.29
C PRO A 311 -25.29 3.21 -18.57
N ALA A 312 -25.91 4.10 -19.35
CA ALA A 312 -25.34 4.62 -20.59
C ALA A 312 -24.03 5.42 -20.38
N PRO A 313 -23.90 6.28 -19.35
CA PRO A 313 -22.64 6.94 -19.01
C PRO A 313 -21.56 5.93 -18.61
N PHE A 314 -21.88 4.90 -17.83
CA PHE A 314 -20.89 3.91 -17.38
C PHE A 314 -20.39 3.02 -18.52
N THR A 315 -21.29 2.65 -19.44
CA THR A 315 -20.96 1.90 -20.66
C THR A 315 -20.13 2.77 -21.61
N GLN A 316 -20.49 4.04 -21.80
CA GLN A 316 -19.68 5.00 -22.56
C GLN A 316 -18.31 5.26 -21.92
N GLU A 317 -18.20 5.27 -20.59
CA GLU A 317 -16.93 5.45 -19.88
C GLU A 317 -16.07 4.17 -19.92
N LEU A 318 -16.66 2.97 -19.82
CA LEU A 318 -15.93 1.69 -20.00
C LEU A 318 -15.39 1.53 -21.42
N LEU A 319 -16.11 2.04 -22.42
CA LEU A 319 -15.69 2.06 -23.82
C LEU A 319 -14.56 3.06 -24.11
N LYS A 320 -14.36 4.08 -23.26
CA LYS A 320 -13.31 5.10 -23.41
C LYS A 320 -11.97 4.71 -22.80
N ILE A 321 -11.89 3.57 -22.11
CA ILE A 321 -10.67 3.08 -21.46
C ILE A 321 -9.76 2.38 -22.51
N PRO A 322 -8.65 3.00 -22.98
CA PRO A 322 -7.73 2.36 -23.91
C PRO A 322 -6.74 1.47 -23.16
N ILE A 323 -6.55 0.20 -23.57
CA ILE A 323 -5.69 -0.79 -22.89
C ILE A 323 -4.48 -1.13 -23.79
N PRO A 324 -3.26 -1.27 -23.23
CA PRO A 324 -2.05 -1.62 -23.99
C PRO A 324 -2.03 -3.11 -24.37
N GLU A 325 -1.25 -3.47 -25.38
CA GLU A 325 -1.00 -4.87 -25.74
C GLU A 325 -0.23 -5.61 -24.63
N ASP A 326 -0.58 -6.88 -24.41
CA ASP A 326 0.14 -7.78 -23.51
C ASP A 326 1.54 -8.07 -24.05
N LEU A 327 2.59 -7.77 -23.27
CA LEU A 327 3.91 -8.36 -23.48
C LEU A 327 4.21 -9.44 -22.44
N CYS A 328 4.34 -10.65 -22.99
CA CYS A 328 5.05 -11.80 -22.46
C CYS A 328 6.39 -11.41 -21.82
N SER A 329 6.68 -11.96 -20.64
CA SER A 329 8.05 -12.07 -20.15
C SER A 329 8.29 -13.44 -19.52
N GLN A 330 9.36 -14.07 -19.99
CA GLN A 330 10.03 -15.20 -19.35
C GLN A 330 10.85 -14.66 -18.18
N TYR A 331 10.37 -14.85 -16.95
CA TYR A 331 11.16 -15.23 -15.79
C TYR A 331 10.20 -15.71 -14.70
N GLU A 332 10.59 -16.78 -13.99
CA GLU A 332 9.70 -17.70 -13.27
C GLU A 332 8.66 -17.02 -12.37
N ARG A 333 7.45 -16.96 -12.92
CA ARG A 333 6.20 -16.80 -12.18
C ARG A 333 5.99 -18.08 -11.34
N PRO A 334 5.33 -18.02 -10.17
CA PRO A 334 4.50 -19.17 -9.78
C PRO A 334 3.56 -19.44 -10.95
N ASP A 335 3.33 -20.69 -11.30
CA ASP A 335 2.60 -21.04 -12.53
C ASP A 335 1.35 -20.15 -12.67
N ARG A 336 1.05 -19.69 -13.88
CA ARG A 336 -0.14 -18.85 -14.13
C ARG A 336 -1.37 -19.57 -13.59
N GLU A 337 -1.39 -20.91 -13.67
CA GLU A 337 -2.39 -21.77 -13.05
C GLU A 337 -2.34 -21.75 -11.51
N GLU A 338 -1.18 -21.60 -10.88
CA GLU A 338 -0.99 -21.54 -9.43
C GLU A 338 -1.43 -20.19 -8.82
N VAL A 339 -1.16 -19.05 -9.48
CA VAL A 339 -1.71 -17.75 -9.04
C VAL A 339 -3.22 -17.68 -9.29
N ILE A 340 -3.68 -18.21 -10.42
CA ILE A 340 -5.12 -18.38 -10.72
C ILE A 340 -5.77 -19.37 -9.72
N SER A 341 -5.05 -20.40 -9.27
CA SER A 341 -5.48 -21.35 -8.23
C SER A 341 -5.59 -20.70 -6.85
N GLY A 342 -4.71 -19.73 -6.56
CA GLY A 342 -4.69 -18.97 -5.32
C GLY A 342 -5.91 -18.06 -5.18
N TYR A 343 -6.47 -17.59 -6.30
CA TYR A 343 -7.81 -17.03 -6.38
C TYR A 343 -8.86 -18.14 -6.53
N ALA A 344 -8.89 -19.10 -5.61
CA ALA A 344 -9.94 -20.11 -5.59
C ALA A 344 -11.31 -19.43 -5.41
N THR A 345 -12.11 -19.42 -6.48
CA THR A 345 -13.46 -18.86 -6.48
C THR A 345 -14.45 -19.92 -6.95
N ARG A 346 -15.76 -19.69 -6.75
CA ARG A 346 -16.80 -20.54 -7.33
C ARG A 346 -16.87 -20.49 -8.88
N PHE A 347 -16.04 -19.66 -9.51
CA PHE A 347 -16.00 -19.37 -10.95
C PHE A 347 -14.71 -19.84 -11.64
N ASN A 348 -13.70 -20.28 -10.88
CA ASN A 348 -12.51 -20.94 -11.40
C ASN A 348 -11.85 -21.74 -10.28
N LEU A 349 -11.69 -23.05 -10.49
CA LEU A 349 -10.97 -23.92 -9.56
C LEU A 349 -9.84 -24.59 -10.33
N ALA A 350 -8.66 -24.50 -9.74
CA ALA A 350 -7.52 -25.30 -10.12
C ALA A 350 -7.91 -26.77 -10.22
N ALA A 351 -7.44 -27.43 -11.28
CA ALA A 351 -7.44 -28.88 -11.32
C ALA A 351 -6.60 -29.39 -10.14
N VAL A 352 -7.09 -30.45 -9.50
CA VAL A 352 -6.36 -31.18 -8.44
C VAL A 352 -5.08 -31.77 -9.01
#